data_AF-A0ABD1DZP0-F1
#
_entry.id   AF-A0ABD1DZP0-F1
#
_cell.length_a   1.000
_cell.length_b   1.000
_cell.length_c   1.000
_cell.angle_alpha   90.00
_cell.angle_beta   90.00
_cell.angle_gamma   90.00
#
_symmetry.space_group_name_H-M   'P 1'
#
loop_
_entity.id
_entity.type
_entity.pdbx_description
1 polymer ?
#
loop_
_entity_poly.entity_id
_entity_poly.type
_entity_poly.pdbx_seq_one_letter_code
_entity_poly.pdbx_strand_id
1 'polypeptide(L)'
;MSYKWCAVPQCENTSIKTPEKLFVNVPRQSKMRKKWLQMAGRDPKDVKSNSHIYFCEDHFNIAKDMANYSQYKMGFSQRILVKDDVVPSKFDCQISRLKRTNDKNLSPTSDIKRHKKTSNRMTKKLV
;
A
#
# COMPACT_ATOMS: atom_id res chain seq x y z
N MET A 1 -20.04 -1.77 12.32
CA MET A 1 -19.06 -1.61 11.22
C MET A 1 -17.77 -2.33 11.59
N SER A 2 -17.17 -3.10 10.68
CA SER A 2 -15.79 -3.58 10.86
C SER A 2 -14.81 -2.47 10.45
N TYR A 3 -13.78 -2.23 11.27
CA TYR A 3 -12.77 -1.21 11.01
C TYR A 3 -11.89 -1.63 9.82
N LYS A 4 -11.87 -0.81 8.77
CA LYS A 4 -11.04 -1.02 7.57
C LYS A 4 -10.02 0.10 7.47
N TRP A 5 -8.78 -0.26 7.16
CA TRP A 5 -7.70 0.68 6.94
C TRP A 5 -6.98 0.33 5.64
N CYS A 6 -6.50 1.35 4.91
CA CYS A 6 -5.79 1.12 3.68
C CYS A 6 -4.41 0.51 3.94
N ALA A 7 -4.10 -0.59 3.27
CA ALA A 7 -2.83 -1.26 3.40
C ALA A 7 -1.67 -0.49 2.77
N VAL A 8 -1.90 0.51 1.92
CA VAL A 8 -0.79 1.23 1.28
C VAL A 8 -0.02 2.06 2.33
N PRO A 9 1.31 1.90 2.46
CA PRO A 9 2.13 2.75 3.31
C PRO A 9 1.92 4.23 2.97
N GLN A 10 1.86 5.10 3.98
CA GLN A 10 1.60 6.54 3.84
C GLN A 10 0.18 6.91 3.36
N CYS A 11 -0.72 5.93 3.19
CA CYS A 11 -2.13 6.19 3.00
C CYS A 11 -2.84 6.21 4.36
N GLU A 12 -3.49 7.32 4.70
CA GLU A 12 -4.19 7.49 5.98
C GLU A 12 -5.70 7.22 5.90
N ASN A 13 -6.21 6.79 4.74
CA ASN A 13 -7.63 6.52 4.55
C ASN A 13 -8.07 5.31 5.39
N THR A 14 -9.12 5.50 6.18
CA THR A 14 -9.75 4.48 7.01
C THR A 14 -11.26 4.59 6.92
N SER A 15 -11.98 3.52 7.26
CA SER A 15 -13.45 3.54 7.27
C SER A 15 -14.05 4.49 8.31
N ILE A 16 -13.23 5.06 9.20
CA ILE A 16 -13.66 6.06 10.19
C ILE A 16 -13.37 7.47 9.67
N LYS A 17 -12.15 7.72 9.14
CA LYS A 17 -11.76 9.04 8.62
C LYS A 17 -12.46 9.38 7.30
N THR A 18 -12.69 8.38 6.46
CA THR A 18 -13.25 8.52 5.11
C THR A 18 -14.34 7.46 4.89
N PRO A 19 -15.50 7.59 5.58
CA PRO A 19 -16.58 6.60 5.51
C PRO A 19 -17.24 6.50 4.13
N GLU A 20 -17.18 7.56 3.33
CA GLU A 20 -17.71 7.65 1.97
C GLU A 20 -16.87 6.88 0.93
N LYS A 21 -15.59 6.64 1.24
CA LYS A 21 -14.66 5.98 0.30
C LYS A 21 -14.86 4.48 0.26
N LEU A 22 -14.67 3.89 -0.92
CA LEU A 22 -14.71 2.45 -1.07
C LEU A 22 -13.41 1.80 -0.58
N PHE A 23 -13.57 0.66 0.09
CA PHE A 23 -12.49 -0.20 0.54
C PHE A 23 -12.61 -1.56 -0.14
N VAL A 24 -11.72 -1.80 -1.08
CA VAL A 24 -11.63 -2.99 -1.91
C VAL A 24 -10.84 -4.06 -1.16
N ASN A 25 -11.38 -5.26 -1.02
CA ASN A 25 -10.68 -6.38 -0.37
C ASN A 25 -9.64 -6.99 -1.32
N VAL A 26 -8.44 -7.26 -0.81
CA VAL A 26 -7.39 -7.93 -1.60
C VAL A 26 -7.82 -9.37 -1.91
N PRO A 27 -7.69 -9.83 -3.17
CA PRO A 27 -7.99 -11.22 -3.52
C PRO A 27 -7.24 -12.23 -2.64
N ARG A 28 -7.89 -13.37 -2.33
CA ARG A 28 -7.27 -14.45 -1.54
C ARG A 28 -6.29 -15.29 -2.35
N GLN A 29 -6.34 -15.21 -3.68
CA GLN A 29 -5.43 -15.93 -4.57
C GLN A 29 -3.98 -15.50 -4.32
N SER A 30 -3.12 -16.47 -3.95
CA SER A 30 -1.76 -16.21 -3.46
C SER A 30 -0.91 -15.36 -4.41
N LYS A 31 -0.96 -15.63 -5.72
CA LYS A 31 -0.18 -14.88 -6.73
C LYS A 31 -0.62 -13.41 -6.81
N MET A 32 -1.92 -13.16 -6.98
CA MET A 32 -2.47 -11.80 -7.06
C MET A 32 -2.28 -11.02 -5.77
N ARG A 33 -2.48 -11.68 -4.62
CA ARG A 33 -2.24 -11.08 -3.30
C ARG A 33 -0.80 -10.61 -3.14
N LYS A 34 0.18 -11.46 -3.48
CA LYS A 34 1.60 -11.11 -3.44
C LYS A 34 1.89 -9.93 -4.36
N LYS A 35 1.36 -9.95 -5.58
CA LYS A 35 1.51 -8.87 -6.57
C LYS A 35 0.97 -7.54 -6.03
N TRP A 36 -0.23 -7.53 -5.45
CA TRP A 36 -0.83 -6.33 -4.86
C TRP A 36 0.01 -5.75 -3.71
N LEU A 37 0.49 -6.62 -2.81
CA LEU A 37 1.32 -6.19 -1.68
C LEU A 37 2.67 -5.62 -2.15
N GLN A 38 3.31 -6.27 -3.13
CA GLN A 38 4.55 -5.78 -3.73
C GLN A 38 4.36 -4.43 -4.42
N MET A 39 3.27 -4.25 -5.17
CA MET A 39 2.95 -2.98 -5.83
C MET A 39 2.76 -1.83 -4.83
N ALA A 40 2.23 -2.15 -3.65
CA ALA A 40 2.10 -1.22 -2.53
C ALA A 40 3.41 -1.00 -1.75
N GLY A 41 4.51 -1.67 -2.10
CA GLY A 41 5.77 -1.58 -1.36
C GLY A 41 5.73 -2.29 -0.01
N ARG A 42 4.92 -3.35 0.14
CA ARG A 42 4.94 -4.24 1.30
C ARG A 42 5.57 -5.58 0.96
N ASP A 43 6.31 -6.17 1.89
CA ASP A 43 6.76 -7.55 1.78
C ASP A 43 5.55 -8.48 1.98
N PRO A 44 5.23 -9.36 1.01
CA PRO A 44 4.17 -10.35 1.20
C PRO A 44 4.40 -11.33 2.36
N LYS A 45 5.64 -11.48 2.84
CA LYS A 45 5.97 -12.34 3.99
C LYS A 45 5.49 -11.78 5.31
N ASP A 46 5.43 -10.45 5.44
CA ASP A 46 4.95 -9.77 6.65
C ASP A 46 3.43 -9.88 6.82
N VAL A 47 2.76 -10.41 5.79
CA VAL A 47 1.31 -10.44 5.70
C VAL A 47 0.82 -11.89 5.71
N LYS A 48 0.01 -12.23 6.72
CA LYS A 48 -0.68 -13.53 6.77
C LYS A 48 -1.58 -13.69 5.54
N SER A 49 -1.54 -14.87 4.91
CA SER A 49 -2.30 -15.19 3.69
C SER A 49 -3.81 -15.02 3.85
N ASN A 50 -4.35 -15.33 5.03
CA ASN A 50 -5.78 -15.26 5.32
C ASN A 50 -6.23 -13.93 5.97
N SER A 51 -5.33 -12.94 6.12
CA SER A 51 -5.70 -11.66 6.72
C SER A 51 -6.58 -10.84 5.78
N HIS A 52 -7.58 -10.17 6.37
CA HIS A 52 -8.41 -9.22 5.65
C HIS A 52 -7.62 -7.94 5.42
N ILE A 53 -7.35 -7.61 4.16
CA ILE A 53 -6.56 -6.46 3.75
C ILE A 53 -7.37 -5.67 2.75
N TYR A 54 -7.32 -4.35 2.89
CA TYR A 54 -8.11 -3.45 2.08
C TYR A 54 -7.23 -2.39 1.41
N PHE A 55 -7.61 -2.00 0.20
CA PHE A 55 -7.08 -0.84 -0.50
C PHE A 55 -8.23 0.14 -0.71
N CYS A 56 -8.01 1.44 -0.48
CA CYS A 56 -9.03 2.44 -0.75
C CYS A 56 -9.16 2.70 -2.25
N GLU A 57 -10.27 3.31 -2.65
CA GLU A 57 -10.58 3.62 -4.04
C GLU A 57 -9.55 4.49 -4.77
N ASP A 58 -8.84 5.35 -4.03
CA ASP A 58 -7.80 6.24 -4.57
C ASP A 58 -6.69 5.48 -5.34
N HIS A 59 -6.52 4.19 -5.06
CA HIS A 59 -5.52 3.33 -5.71
C HIS A 59 -5.98 2.69 -7.03
N PHE A 60 -7.26 2.87 -7.39
CA PHE A 60 -7.90 2.27 -8.56
C PHE A 60 -8.53 3.32 -9.48
N ASN A 61 -8.94 2.88 -10.67
CA ASN A 61 -9.89 3.57 -11.51
C ASN A 61 -11.26 2.87 -11.40
N ILE A 62 -12.05 3.24 -10.39
CA ILE A 62 -13.28 2.55 -9.99
C ILE A 62 -14.21 2.25 -11.18
N ALA A 63 -14.38 3.19 -12.10
CA ALA A 63 -15.26 3.02 -13.26
C ALA A 63 -14.78 1.93 -14.24
N LYS A 64 -13.46 1.74 -14.37
CA LYS A 64 -12.85 0.77 -15.30
C LYS A 64 -12.50 -0.56 -14.65
N ASP A 65 -12.09 -0.51 -13.38
CA ASP A 65 -11.40 -1.58 -12.67
C ASP A 65 -12.35 -2.51 -11.91
N MET A 66 -13.51 -2.00 -11.49
CA MET A 66 -14.49 -2.77 -10.74
C MET A 66 -15.40 -3.55 -11.69
N ALA A 67 -15.67 -4.80 -11.35
CA ALA A 67 -16.55 -5.67 -12.14
C ALA A 67 -18.04 -5.34 -11.93
N ASN A 68 -18.40 -4.89 -10.71
CA ASN A 68 -19.79 -4.69 -10.31
C ASN A 68 -20.12 -3.25 -9.89
N TYR A 69 -19.39 -2.25 -10.42
CA TYR A 69 -19.56 -0.85 -10.02
C TYR A 69 -21.02 -0.36 -10.14
N SER A 70 -21.69 -0.64 -11.26
CA SER A 70 -23.08 -0.24 -11.48
C SER A 70 -24.03 -0.89 -10.47
N GLN A 71 -23.86 -2.18 -10.20
CA GLN A 71 -24.67 -2.91 -9.22
C GLN A 71 -24.45 -2.39 -7.80
N TYR A 72 -23.19 -2.09 -7.46
CA TYR A 72 -22.85 -1.49 -6.17
C TYR A 72 -23.49 -0.11 -6.02
N LYS A 73 -23.38 0.75 -7.05
CA LYS A 73 -23.95 2.11 -7.05
C LYS A 73 -25.48 2.11 -6.95
N MET A 74 -26.14 1.12 -7.56
CA MET A 74 -27.59 0.95 -7.52
C MET A 74 -28.08 0.24 -6.23
N GLY A 75 -27.19 -0.18 -5.34
CA GLY A 75 -27.56 -0.87 -4.09
C GLY A 75 -27.87 -2.36 -4.23
N PHE A 76 -27.68 -2.95 -5.41
CA PHE A 76 -27.85 -4.39 -5.64
C PHE A 76 -26.73 -5.24 -5.05
N SER A 77 -25.59 -4.63 -4.68
CA SER A 77 -24.48 -5.31 -4.03
C SER A 77 -23.87 -4.49 -2.90
N GLN A 78 -23.64 -5.11 -1.75
CA GLN A 78 -22.99 -4.47 -0.60
C GLN A 78 -21.46 -4.51 -0.67
N ARG A 79 -20.89 -5.27 -1.62
CA ARG A 79 -19.43 -5.48 -1.73
C ARG A 79 -18.96 -5.13 -3.13
N ILE A 80 -17.92 -4.32 -3.22
CA ILE A 80 -17.26 -4.02 -4.49
C ILE A 80 -16.31 -5.17 -4.86
N LEU A 81 -16.38 -5.60 -6.11
CA LEU A 81 -15.56 -6.66 -6.69
C LEU A 81 -14.70 -6.07 -7.79
N VAL A 82 -13.43 -6.46 -7.80
CA VAL A 82 -12.47 -6.08 -8.82
C VAL A 82 -12.46 -7.13 -9.92
N LYS A 83 -12.18 -6.73 -11.16
CA LYS A 83 -11.86 -7.67 -12.24
C LYS A 83 -10.60 -8.48 -11.92
N ASP A 84 -10.51 -9.71 -12.42
CA ASP A 84 -9.48 -10.67 -12.01
C ASP A 84 -8.03 -10.20 -12.27
N ASP A 85 -7.79 -9.46 -13.35
CA ASP A 85 -6.43 -9.04 -13.75
C ASP A 85 -6.02 -7.65 -13.25
N VAL A 86 -6.91 -6.95 -12.55
CA VAL A 86 -6.65 -5.58 -12.14
C VAL A 86 -5.80 -5.55 -10.87
N VAL A 87 -4.86 -4.60 -10.85
CA VAL A 87 -3.97 -4.34 -9.73
C VAL A 87 -4.00 -2.85 -9.37
N PRO A 88 -3.78 -2.48 -8.11
CA PRO A 88 -3.65 -1.08 -7.73
C PRO A 88 -2.48 -0.45 -8.50
N SER A 89 -2.74 0.71 -9.11
CA SER A 89 -1.80 1.37 -10.02
C SER A 89 -1.37 2.75 -9.53
N LYS A 90 -2.23 3.44 -8.76
CA LYS A 90 -1.98 4.80 -8.27
C LYS A 90 -1.41 4.73 -6.86
N PHE A 91 -0.25 5.36 -6.66
CA PHE A 91 0.46 5.38 -5.38
C PHE A 91 1.05 6.77 -5.09
N ASP A 92 0.28 7.81 -5.39
CA ASP A 92 0.72 9.21 -5.25
C ASP A 92 1.01 9.57 -3.78
N CYS A 93 0.44 8.83 -2.83
CA CYS A 93 0.78 8.96 -1.42
C CYS A 93 2.23 8.57 -1.07
N GLN A 94 2.92 7.83 -1.95
CA GLN A 94 4.29 7.37 -1.70
C GLN A 94 5.32 8.35 -2.26
N ILE A 95 5.82 9.24 -1.40
CA ILE A 95 6.77 10.31 -1.77
C ILE A 95 8.05 9.74 -2.40
N SER A 96 8.50 8.55 -1.97
CA SER A 96 9.67 7.89 -2.55
C SER A 96 9.49 7.54 -4.04
N ARG A 97 8.26 7.28 -4.48
CA ARG A 97 7.93 6.97 -5.87
C ARG A 97 7.85 8.24 -6.73
N LEU A 98 7.39 9.35 -6.14
CA LEU A 98 7.32 10.66 -6.78
C LEU A 98 8.71 11.28 -7.06
N LYS A 99 9.73 10.95 -6.26
CA LYS A 99 11.11 11.42 -6.52
C LYS A 99 11.67 10.86 -7.83
N ARG A 100 11.49 9.54 -8.09
CA ARG A 100 11.98 8.88 -9.31
C ARG A 100 11.44 9.45 -10.62
N THR A 101 10.24 10.07 -10.60
CA THR A 101 9.66 10.69 -11.80
C THR A 101 10.15 12.13 -12.00
N ASN A 102 10.55 12.83 -10.93
CA ASN A 102 11.07 14.21 -11.00
C ASN A 102 12.58 14.29 -11.27
N ASP A 103 13.33 13.22 -11.04
CA ASP A 103 14.79 13.18 -11.28
C ASP A 103 15.21 13.27 -12.76
N LYS A 104 14.28 13.38 -13.72
CA LYS A 104 14.62 13.73 -15.10
C LYS A 104 14.86 15.23 -15.31
N ASN A 105 14.55 16.09 -14.34
CA ASN A 105 14.69 17.55 -14.48
C ASN A 105 15.40 18.27 -13.32
N LEU A 106 16.02 17.57 -12.36
CA LEU A 106 16.90 18.21 -11.37
C LEU A 106 18.22 17.46 -11.20
N SER A 107 19.31 18.17 -11.47
CA SER A 107 20.70 17.77 -11.21
C SER A 107 20.96 17.40 -9.74
N PRO A 108 21.90 16.49 -9.45
CA PRO A 108 22.14 15.99 -8.10
C PRO A 108 22.89 17.02 -7.26
N THR A 109 22.36 17.35 -6.08
CA THR A 109 23.19 17.98 -5.04
C THR A 109 23.09 17.25 -3.71
N SER A 110 24.28 16.83 -3.26
CA SER A 110 24.73 16.51 -1.91
C SER A 110 24.20 15.25 -1.21
N ASP A 111 25.07 14.23 -1.23
CA ASP A 111 25.20 13.15 -0.28
C ASP A 111 25.16 13.62 1.20
N ILE A 112 24.27 13.02 2.00
CA ILE A 112 24.43 12.99 3.46
C ILE A 112 24.79 11.56 3.86
N LYS A 113 26.11 11.32 3.99
CA LYS A 113 26.70 10.14 4.63
C LYS A 113 26.20 10.05 6.07
N ARG A 114 25.34 9.07 6.38
CA ARG A 114 25.01 8.71 7.77
C ARG A 114 26.01 7.68 8.29
N HIS A 115 26.96 8.16 9.10
CA HIS A 115 27.90 7.33 9.87
C HIS A 115 27.18 6.33 10.79
N LYS A 116 27.52 5.04 10.69
CA LYS A 116 27.22 4.02 11.71
C LYS A 116 28.15 4.24 12.91
N LYS A 117 27.60 4.49 14.10
CA LYS A 117 28.34 4.39 15.37
C LYS A 117 28.22 2.95 15.87
N THR A 118 29.30 2.20 15.78
CA THR A 118 29.53 0.94 16.52
C THR A 118 30.00 1.29 17.93
N SER A 119 29.30 0.81 18.96
CA SER A 119 29.77 0.87 20.36
C SER A 119 30.40 -0.47 20.71
N ASN A 120 31.71 -0.46 20.98
CA ASN A 120 32.47 -1.67 21.33
C ASN A 120 32.67 -1.77 22.85
N ARG A 121 32.48 -3.00 23.32
CA ARG A 121 32.60 -3.56 24.68
C ARG A 121 33.99 -3.34 25.28
N MET A 122 34.12 -2.71 26.45
CA MET A 122 35.36 -2.66 27.23
C MET A 122 35.38 -3.76 28.31
N THR A 123 36.28 -4.72 28.16
CA THR A 123 36.77 -5.59 29.24
C THR A 123 38.02 -4.95 29.84
N LYS A 124 37.99 -4.57 31.13
CA LYS A 124 39.20 -4.23 31.89
C LYS A 124 39.69 -5.48 32.62
N LYS A 125 40.92 -5.90 32.31
CA LYS A 125 41.76 -6.81 33.09
C LYS A 125 43.06 -6.05 33.30
N LEU A 126 43.50 -5.87 34.55
CA LEU A 126 44.87 -5.45 34.85
C LEU A 126 45.31 -6.11 36.14
N VAL A 127 46.53 -6.62 36.03
CA VAL A 127 47.39 -7.32 36.98
C VAL A 127 47.73 -6.43 38.16
#